data_AF-A0A3C0ANS6-F1
#
_entry.id   AF-A0A3C0ANS6-F1
#
_cell.length_a   1.000
_cell.length_b   1.000
_cell.length_c   1.000
_cell.angle_alpha   90.00
_cell.angle_beta   90.00
_cell.angle_gamma   90.00
#
_symmetry.space_group_name_H-M   'P 1'
#
loop_
_entity.id
_entity.type
_entity.pdbx_description
1 polymer ?
#
loop_
_entity_poly.entity_id
_entity_poly.type
_entity_poly.pdbx_seq_one_letter_code
_entity_poly.pdbx_strand_id
1 'polypeptide(L)'
;MNDQGYRSRLIPVLMPLLLFSSPAIAAEKTVDFERDIAPILKSRCLSCHQDRVRQGGLALHSAVGVRKGGESGEIIDLGDPDASYLIDLIT
;
A
#
# COMPACT_ATOMS: atom_id res chain seq x y z
N MET A 1 59.00 -29.41 36.27
CA MET A 1 58.10 -29.70 37.41
C MET A 1 57.52 -28.36 37.87
N ASN A 2 56.38 -27.95 37.31
CA ASN A 2 55.03 -28.17 37.85
C ASN A 2 54.90 -27.70 39.30
N ASP A 3 54.15 -26.62 39.52
CA ASP A 3 52.86 -26.71 40.22
C ASP A 3 51.97 -25.49 39.93
N GLN A 4 50.83 -25.78 39.29
CA GLN A 4 49.78 -24.84 38.93
C GLN A 4 48.78 -24.74 40.09
N GLY A 5 48.79 -23.60 40.78
CA GLY A 5 47.88 -23.30 41.89
C GLY A 5 46.96 -22.11 41.62
N TYR A 6 46.36 -22.00 40.42
CA TYR A 6 45.35 -20.97 40.13
C TYR A 6 43.97 -21.62 40.02
N ARG A 7 43.31 -21.77 41.17
CA ARG A 7 41.91 -22.16 41.26
C ARG A 7 41.06 -20.95 40.85
N SER A 8 40.89 -20.76 39.54
CA SER A 8 40.00 -19.76 38.96
C SER A 8 38.56 -20.07 39.38
N ARG A 9 37.97 -19.18 40.18
CA ARG A 9 36.57 -19.26 40.58
C ARG A 9 35.69 -18.85 39.40
N LEU A 10 34.80 -19.77 39.05
CA LEU A 10 33.62 -19.61 38.19
C LEU A 10 32.92 -18.25 38.40
N ILE A 11 32.84 -17.44 37.34
CA ILE A 11 31.72 -16.50 37.11
C ILE A 11 31.54 -16.35 35.58
N PRO A 12 30.68 -17.13 34.90
CA PRO A 12 30.22 -16.76 33.58
C PRO A 12 28.99 -15.87 33.75
N VAL A 13 29.17 -14.59 34.06
CA VAL A 13 28.10 -13.59 33.93
C VAL A 13 28.35 -12.83 32.64
N LEU A 14 28.23 -13.56 31.53
CA LEU A 14 27.98 -12.97 30.23
C LEU A 14 26.63 -13.53 29.75
N MET A 15 25.59 -13.19 30.51
CA MET A 15 24.20 -13.42 30.16
C MET A 15 23.93 -12.67 28.84
N PRO A 16 23.55 -13.34 27.75
CA PRO A 16 23.44 -12.69 26.45
C PRO A 16 22.25 -11.73 26.49
N LEU A 17 22.54 -10.42 26.50
CA LEU A 17 21.57 -9.35 26.29
C LEU A 17 21.21 -9.27 24.79
N LEU A 18 20.76 -10.39 24.21
CA LEU A 18 20.52 -10.53 22.77
C LEU A 18 19.27 -11.38 22.48
N LEU A 19 18.17 -11.15 23.20
CA LEU A 19 16.91 -11.89 22.99
C LEU A 19 15.65 -11.01 23.01
N PHE A 20 15.73 -9.78 22.50
CA PHE A 20 14.53 -8.98 22.21
C PHE A 20 14.62 -8.30 20.83
N SER A 21 14.90 -9.07 19.78
CA SER A 21 14.52 -8.65 18.43
C SER A 21 13.11 -9.15 18.17
N SER A 22 12.11 -8.37 18.57
CA SER A 22 10.73 -8.63 18.11
C SER A 22 10.66 -8.33 16.61
N PRO A 23 10.15 -9.26 15.78
CA PRO A 23 9.85 -8.93 14.41
C PRO A 23 8.77 -7.85 14.42
N ALA A 24 9.10 -6.67 13.87
CA ALA A 24 8.09 -5.68 13.57
C ALA A 24 7.24 -6.26 12.43
N ILE A 25 6.03 -6.71 12.75
CA ILE A 25 5.02 -6.99 11.74
C ILE A 25 4.68 -5.63 11.13
N ALA A 26 5.18 -5.39 9.92
CA ALA A 26 4.77 -4.23 9.15
C ALA A 26 3.27 -4.36 8.90
N ALA A 27 2.47 -3.50 9.52
CA ALA A 27 1.06 -3.42 9.22
C ALA A 27 0.93 -3.02 7.74
N GLU A 28 0.24 -3.85 6.97
CA GLU A 28 -0.12 -3.51 5.59
C GLU A 28 -0.96 -2.24 5.63
N LYS A 29 -0.47 -1.18 4.99
CA LYS A 29 -1.13 0.13 5.02
C LYS A 29 -2.42 0.01 4.21
N THR A 30 -3.55 0.06 4.90
CA THR A 30 -4.85 0.07 4.24
C THR A 30 -5.02 1.35 3.42
N VAL A 31 -5.35 1.19 2.15
CA VAL A 31 -5.71 2.29 1.25
C VAL A 31 -7.10 2.78 1.62
N ASP A 32 -7.23 4.08 1.86
CA ASP A 32 -8.50 4.74 2.10
C ASP A 32 -8.84 5.64 0.90
N PHE A 33 -10.05 5.50 0.35
CA PHE A 33 -10.42 6.20 -0.88
C PHE A 33 -10.37 7.73 -0.71
N GLU A 34 -10.92 8.26 0.38
CA GLU A 34 -11.02 9.71 0.59
C GLU A 34 -9.65 10.34 0.87
N ARG A 35 -8.80 9.63 1.64
CA ARG A 35 -7.46 10.10 1.98
C ARG A 35 -6.47 9.94 0.82
N ASP A 36 -6.49 8.79 0.14
CA ASP A 36 -5.41 8.40 -0.75
C ASP A 36 -5.78 8.55 -2.24
N ILE A 37 -7.04 8.33 -2.64
CA ILE A 37 -7.44 8.25 -4.06
C ILE A 37 -8.17 9.51 -4.54
N ALA A 38 -9.18 9.97 -3.79
CA ALA A 38 -10.00 11.13 -4.15
C ALA A 38 -9.18 12.41 -4.45
N PRO A 39 -8.09 12.74 -3.71
CA PRO A 39 -7.26 13.91 -4.03
C PRO A 39 -6.55 13.79 -5.39
N ILE A 40 -6.16 12.57 -5.79
CA ILE A 40 -5.52 12.30 -7.08
C ILE A 40 -6.53 12.55 -8.19
N LEU A 41 -7.71 11.94 -8.10
CA LEU A 41 -8.77 12.11 -9.11
C LEU A 41 -9.17 13.59 -9.23
N LYS A 42 -9.34 14.28 -8.10
CA LYS A 42 -9.70 15.70 -8.09
C LYS A 42 -8.66 16.58 -8.78
N SER A 43 -7.38 16.31 -8.58
CA SER A 43 -6.29 17.13 -9.14
C SER A 43 -5.95 16.80 -10.59
N ARG A 44 -6.20 15.57 -11.05
CA ARG A 44 -5.73 15.09 -12.36
C ARG A 44 -6.81 14.76 -13.36
N CYS A 45 -8.01 14.38 -12.91
CA CYS A 45 -9.02 13.77 -13.78
C CYS A 45 -10.32 14.58 -13.84
N LEU A 46 -10.76 15.16 -12.71
CA LEU A 46 -12.09 15.77 -12.59
C LEU A 46 -12.27 17.11 -13.33
N SER A 47 -11.22 17.70 -13.89
CA SER A 47 -11.38 18.84 -14.80
C SER A 47 -12.16 18.46 -16.07
N CYS A 48 -12.05 17.19 -16.50
CA CYS A 48 -12.59 16.69 -17.76
C CYS A 48 -13.53 15.49 -17.63
N HIS A 49 -13.47 14.75 -16.52
CA HIS A 49 -14.28 13.55 -16.26
C HIS A 49 -15.13 13.69 -15.00
N GLN A 50 -15.99 14.71 -14.97
CA GLN A 50 -16.92 14.99 -13.89
C GLN A 50 -18.36 15.10 -14.40
N ASP A 51 -19.34 15.37 -13.54
CA ASP A 51 -20.75 15.36 -13.95
C ASP A 51 -21.07 16.32 -15.11
N ARG A 52 -20.61 17.58 -15.00
CA ARG A 52 -20.91 18.63 -15.98
C ARG A 52 -20.03 18.58 -17.23
N VAL A 53 -18.90 17.89 -17.16
CA VAL A 53 -17.93 17.77 -18.25
C VAL A 53 -17.48 16.32 -18.28
N ARG A 54 -17.99 15.55 -19.24
CA ARG A 54 -17.81 14.10 -19.36
C ARG A 54 -17.09 13.76 -20.67
N GLN A 55 -15.83 14.11 -20.79
CA GLN A 55 -15.04 13.72 -21.96
C GLN A 55 -15.04 12.18 -22.08
N GLY A 56 -15.25 11.67 -23.30
CA GLY A 56 -15.43 10.24 -23.55
C GLY A 56 -16.59 9.61 -22.76
N GLY A 57 -17.62 10.39 -22.39
CA GLY A 57 -18.78 9.93 -21.61
C GLY A 57 -18.51 9.61 -20.13
N LEU A 58 -17.25 9.65 -19.69
CA LEU A 58 -16.81 9.16 -18.39
C LEU A 58 -17.01 10.19 -17.26
N ALA A 59 -17.47 9.73 -16.10
CA ALA A 59 -17.57 10.53 -14.87
C ALA A 59 -16.95 9.80 -13.69
N LEU A 60 -15.84 10.33 -13.17
CA LEU A 60 -15.07 9.73 -12.07
C LEU A 60 -15.41 10.30 -10.68
N HIS A 61 -16.24 11.35 -10.62
CA HIS A 61 -16.61 12.00 -9.35
C HIS A 61 -17.60 11.20 -8.49
N SER A 62 -18.17 10.11 -9.00
CA SER A 62 -19.16 9.29 -8.27
C SER A 62 -19.02 7.82 -8.63
N ALA A 63 -19.28 6.94 -7.64
CA ALA A 63 -19.21 5.49 -7.83
C ALA A 63 -20.18 5.00 -8.92
N VAL A 64 -21.34 5.65 -9.08
CA VAL A 64 -22.30 5.35 -10.15
C VAL A 64 -21.71 5.70 -11.52
N GLY A 65 -21.04 6.84 -11.64
CA GLY A 65 -20.36 7.24 -12.88
C GLY A 65 -19.22 6.30 -13.26
N VAL A 66 -18.40 5.92 -12.27
CA VAL A 66 -17.28 4.98 -12.45
C VAL A 66 -17.80 3.62 -12.92
N ARG A 67 -18.81 3.06 -12.24
CA ARG A 67 -19.42 1.77 -12.63
C ARG A 67 -20.11 1.81 -13.98
N LYS A 68 -20.67 2.96 -14.38
CA LYS A 68 -21.28 3.11 -15.71
C LYS A 68 -20.23 3.06 -16.82
N GLY A 69 -19.02 3.52 -16.53
CA GLY A 69 -17.95 3.64 -17.51
C GLY A 69 -18.13 4.82 -18.47
N GLY A 70 -17.32 4.80 -19.52
CA GLY A 70 -17.32 5.78 -20.60
C GLY A 70 -17.76 5.18 -21.93
N GLU A 71 -17.48 5.89 -23.02
CA GLU A 71 -17.70 5.42 -24.39
C GLU A 71 -16.87 4.16 -24.71
N SER A 72 -15.75 3.96 -24.04
CA SER A 72 -14.92 2.75 -24.12
C SER A 72 -15.49 1.55 -23.33
N GLY A 73 -16.62 1.72 -22.64
CA GLY A 73 -17.23 0.69 -21.80
C GLY A 73 -16.76 0.74 -20.35
N GLU A 74 -16.69 -0.44 -19.73
CA GLU A 74 -16.24 -0.62 -18.34
C GLU A 74 -14.76 -0.22 -18.19
N ILE A 75 -14.44 0.44 -17.07
CA ILE A 75 -13.10 1.01 -16.84
C ILE A 75 -12.37 0.44 -15.63
N ILE A 76 -13.09 -0.24 -14.73
CA ILE A 76 -12.52 -0.86 -13.52
C ILE A 76 -13.05 -2.27 -13.42
N ASP A 77 -12.15 -3.23 -13.32
CA ASP A 77 -12.44 -4.59 -12.89
C ASP A 77 -12.21 -4.68 -11.37
N LEU A 78 -13.21 -5.19 -10.64
CA LEU A 78 -13.18 -5.26 -9.16
C LEU A 78 -12.41 -6.46 -8.63
N GLY A 79 -12.11 -7.46 -9.48
CA GLY A 79 -11.37 -8.67 -9.12
C GLY A 79 -9.90 -8.61 -9.54
N ASP A 80 -9.59 -7.89 -10.62
CA ASP A 80 -8.24 -7.79 -11.18
C ASP A 80 -7.90 -6.33 -11.59
N PRO A 81 -7.16 -5.58 -10.75
CA PRO A 81 -6.75 -4.22 -11.07
C PRO A 81 -5.94 -4.12 -12.37
N ASP A 82 -5.11 -5.11 -12.69
CA ASP A 82 -4.26 -5.08 -13.88
C ASP A 82 -5.06 -5.30 -15.16
N ALA A 83 -6.27 -5.88 -15.06
CA ALA A 83 -7.22 -5.99 -16.16
C ALA A 83 -8.12 -4.74 -16.33
N SER A 84 -8.00 -3.75 -15.45
CA SER A 84 -8.81 -2.53 -15.52
C SER A 84 -8.30 -1.61 -16.62
N TYR A 85 -9.16 -1.27 -17.58
CA TYR A 85 -8.81 -0.33 -18.65
C TYR A 85 -8.34 1.05 -18.14
N LEU A 86 -8.80 1.49 -16.97
CA LEU A 86 -8.29 2.71 -16.33
C LEU A 86 -6.79 2.62 -16.04
N ILE A 87 -6.28 1.45 -15.64
CA ILE A 87 -4.86 1.23 -15.35
C ILE A 87 -4.04 1.32 -16.64
N ASP A 88 -4.49 0.69 -17.73
CA ASP A 88 -3.83 0.76 -19.05
C ASP A 88 -3.61 2.19 -19.58
N LEU A 89 -4.46 3.15 -19.16
CA LEU A 89 -4.40 4.54 -19.63
C LEU A 89 -3.48 5.43 -18.81
N ILE A 90 -3.07 5.00 -17.62
CA ILE A 90 -2.30 5.84 -16.68
C ILE A 90 -0.93 5.27 -16.33
N THR A 91 -0.58 4.08 -16.83
CA THR A 91 0.74 3.44 -16.71
C THR A 91 1.46 3.39 -18.04
#